data_AF-A0A955KY87-F1
#
_entry.id   AF-A0A955KY87-F1
#
_cell.length_a   1.000
_cell.length_b   1.000
_cell.length_c   1.000
_cell.angle_alpha   90.00
_cell.angle_beta   90.00
_cell.angle_gamma   90.00
#
_symmetry.space_group_name_H-M   'P 1'
#
loop_
_entity.id
_entity.type
_entity.pdbx_description
1 polymer ?
#
loop_
_entity_poly.entity_id
_entity_poly.type
_entity_poly.pdbx_seq_one_letter_code
_entity_poly.pdbx_strand_id
1 'polypeptide(L)'
;MRITTMHIGQMAALSVRELIDFFATYVAPPGMQEVVDKILKNIIERLDFLSGVGLEYVTLDRRAQTLSGGEAQRIRLATQI
;
A
#
# COMPACT_ATOMS: atom_id res chain seq x y z
N MET A 1 8.29 15.12 -4.76
CA MET A 1 6.84 15.22 -4.48
C MET A 1 6.58 14.61 -3.10
N ARG A 2 5.81 15.29 -2.24
CA ARG A 2 5.51 14.87 -0.87
C ARG A 2 3.99 14.80 -0.68
N ILE A 3 3.51 13.83 0.08
CA ILE A 3 2.13 13.75 0.57
C ILE A 3 2.21 14.04 2.06
N THR A 4 1.54 15.09 2.51
CA THR A 4 1.67 15.60 3.89
C THR A 4 3.14 15.89 4.24
N THR A 5 3.78 15.03 5.03
CA THR A 5 5.18 15.15 5.49
C THR A 5 6.10 14.03 5.01
N MET A 6 5.61 13.11 4.16
CA MET A 6 6.40 11.98 3.66
C MET A 6 6.58 12.05 2.15
N HIS A 7 7.77 11.67 1.67
CA HIS A 7 7.98 11.42 0.24
C HIS A 7 7.69 9.96 -0.11
N ILE A 8 7.56 9.67 -1.41
CA ILE A 8 7.16 8.33 -1.88
C ILE A 8 8.06 7.20 -1.39
N GLY A 9 9.38 7.40 -1.35
CA GLY A 9 10.32 6.43 -0.79
C GLY A 9 10.11 6.12 0.70
N GLN A 10 9.73 7.12 1.52
CA GLN A 10 9.41 6.90 2.93
C GLN A 10 8.14 6.07 3.08
N MET A 11 7.13 6.34 2.24
CA MET A 11 5.91 5.55 2.22
C MET A 11 6.18 4.11 1.76
N ALA A 12 7.03 3.91 0.76
CA ALA A 12 7.37 2.56 0.28
C ALA A 12 8.11 1.71 1.32
N ALA A 13 8.81 2.34 2.26
CA ALA A 13 9.49 1.69 3.37
C ALA A 13 8.56 1.33 4.54
N LEU A 14 7.31 1.78 4.53
CA LEU A 14 6.28 1.34 5.48
C LEU A 14 5.77 -0.05 5.09
N SER A 15 5.40 -0.83 6.10
CA SER A 15 4.68 -2.08 5.89
C SER A 15 3.30 -1.82 5.28
N VAL A 16 2.72 -2.84 4.65
CA VAL A 16 1.35 -2.79 4.12
C VAL A 16 0.37 -2.32 5.21
N ARG A 17 0.51 -2.81 6.45
CA ARG A 17 -0.33 -2.38 7.57
C ARG A 17 -0.20 -0.89 7.87
N GLU A 18 1.03 -0.41 8.01
CA GLU A 18 1.30 1.01 8.29
C GLU A 18 0.80 1.93 7.17
N LEU A 19 0.86 1.47 5.91
CA LEU A 19 0.30 2.21 4.79
C LEU A 19 -1.22 2.31 4.83
N ILE A 20 -1.92 1.23 5.18
CA ILE A 20 -3.37 1.25 5.36
C ILE A 20 -3.73 2.26 6.45
N ASP A 21 -3.07 2.18 7.60
CA ASP A 21 -3.31 3.08 8.74
C ASP A 21 -2.99 4.55 8.37
N PHE A 22 -1.94 4.78 7.58
CA PHE A 22 -1.60 6.11 7.06
C PHE A 22 -2.70 6.67 6.14
N PHE A 23 -3.14 5.91 5.14
CA PHE A 23 -4.15 6.38 4.19
C PHE A 23 -5.54 6.49 4.80
N ALA A 24 -5.87 5.71 5.83
CA ALA A 24 -7.12 5.83 6.58
C ALA A 24 -7.29 7.19 7.26
N THR A 25 -6.19 7.86 7.59
CA THR A 25 -6.18 9.19 8.24
C THR A 25 -5.87 10.34 7.27
N TYR A 26 -5.60 10.03 6.00
CA TYR A 26 -5.21 11.05 5.02
C TYR A 26 -6.42 11.87 4.55
N VAL A 27 -6.25 13.19 4.56
CA VAL A 27 -7.27 14.14 4.10
C VAL A 27 -6.81 14.81 2.81
N ALA A 28 -7.62 14.67 1.77
CA ALA A 28 -7.36 15.29 0.47
C ALA A 28 -7.31 16.83 0.57
N PRO A 29 -6.37 17.50 -0.13
CA PRO A 29 -6.37 18.95 -0.25
C PRO A 29 -7.69 19.49 -0.83
N PRO A 30 -8.15 20.69 -0.43
CA PRO A 30 -9.33 21.33 -1.00
C PRO A 30 -9.29 21.35 -2.54
N GLY A 31 -10.37 20.92 -3.20
CA GLY A 31 -10.50 20.89 -4.66
C GLY A 31 -9.94 19.63 -5.35
N MET A 32 -9.40 18.66 -4.61
CA MET A 32 -8.88 17.40 -5.15
C MET A 32 -9.59 16.15 -4.62
N GLN A 33 -10.66 16.31 -3.82
CA GLN A 33 -11.36 15.24 -3.11
C GLN A 33 -11.72 14.08 -4.04
N GLU A 34 -12.46 14.35 -5.11
CA GLU A 34 -12.95 13.30 -6.01
C GLU A 34 -11.82 12.49 -6.66
N VAL A 35 -10.74 13.16 -7.06
CA VAL A 35 -9.57 12.51 -7.69
C VAL A 35 -8.83 11.67 -6.66
N VAL A 36 -8.59 12.23 -5.48
CA VAL A 36 -7.88 11.57 -4.39
C VAL A 36 -8.67 10.36 -3.89
N ASP A 37 -9.98 10.49 -3.67
CA ASP A 37 -10.83 9.41 -3.16
C ASP A 37 -10.81 8.20 -4.10
N LYS A 38 -10.89 8.43 -5.43
CA LYS A 38 -10.78 7.36 -6.43
C LYS A 38 -9.42 6.68 -6.37
N ILE A 39 -8.34 7.43 -6.21
CA ILE A 39 -6.98 6.88 -6.12
C ILE A 39 -6.79 6.10 -4.82
N LEU A 40 -7.17 6.68 -3.68
CA LEU A 40 -7.05 6.05 -2.36
C LEU A 40 -7.86 4.75 -2.30
N LYS A 41 -9.07 4.73 -2.86
CA LYS A 41 -9.87 3.51 -2.93
C LYS A 41 -9.09 2.37 -3.60
N ASN A 42 -8.50 2.63 -4.77
CA ASN A 42 -7.71 1.62 -5.49
C ASN A 42 -6.44 1.20 -4.75
N ILE A 43 -5.79 2.13 -4.04
CA ILE A 43 -4.60 1.83 -3.23
C ILE A 43 -4.99 0.94 -2.05
N ILE A 44 -6.00 1.35 -1.28
CA ILE A 44 -6.47 0.63 -0.08
C ILE A 44 -6.94 -0.77 -0.46
N GLU A 45 -7.74 -0.93 -1.52
CA GLU A 45 -8.18 -2.25 -2.00
C GLU A 45 -6.99 -3.20 -2.26
N ARG A 46 -5.91 -2.72 -2.90
CA ARG A 46 -4.71 -3.53 -3.16
C ARG A 46 -3.95 -3.87 -1.88
N LEU A 47 -3.84 -2.92 -0.96
CA LEU A 47 -3.20 -3.14 0.33
C LEU A 47 -4.00 -4.13 1.18
N ASP A 48 -5.33 -4.04 1.16
CA ASP A 48 -6.23 -4.96 1.84
C ASP A 48 -6.13 -6.38 1.26
N PHE A 49 -5.99 -6.53 -0.05
CA PHE A 49 -5.71 -7.85 -0.65
C PHE A 49 -4.39 -8.45 -0.14
N LEU A 50 -3.32 -7.65 -0.07
CA LEU A 50 -2.04 -8.11 0.49
C LEU A 50 -2.18 -8.48 1.97
N SER A 51 -2.89 -7.68 2.76
CA SER A 51 -3.17 -7.99 4.17
C SER A 51 -4.02 -9.25 4.30
N GLY A 52 -5.03 -9.44 3.45
CA GLY A 52 -5.93 -10.59 3.48
C GLY A 52 -5.24 -11.91 3.16
N VAL A 53 -4.09 -11.87 2.47
CA VAL A 53 -3.22 -13.03 2.24
C VAL A 53 -2.05 -13.12 3.23
N GLY A 54 -2.07 -12.41 4.35
CA GLY A 54 -1.03 -12.52 5.38
C GLY A 54 0.32 -11.92 4.97
N LEU A 55 0.29 -10.77 4.26
CA LEU A 55 1.48 -10.01 3.86
C LEU A 55 1.49 -8.59 4.44
N GLU A 56 0.72 -8.34 5.50
CA GLU A 56 0.58 -7.04 6.14
C GLU A 56 1.90 -6.47 6.70
N TYR A 57 2.90 -7.32 6.96
CA TYR A 57 4.22 -6.95 7.48
C TYR A 57 5.25 -6.61 6.39
N VAL A 58 4.95 -6.90 5.11
CA VAL A 58 5.88 -6.65 4.01
C VAL A 58 5.88 -5.16 3.66
N THR A 59 7.06 -4.59 3.39
CA THR A 59 7.20 -3.22 2.87
C THR A 59 7.16 -3.23 1.34
N LEU A 60 6.69 -2.14 0.71
CA LEU A 60 6.59 -2.05 -0.75
C LEU A 60 7.96 -1.91 -1.44
N ASP A 61 8.98 -1.43 -0.71
CA ASP A 61 10.35 -1.31 -1.19
C ASP A 61 11.17 -2.60 -1.04
N ARG A 62 10.61 -3.64 -0.41
CA ARG A 62 11.29 -4.93 -0.24
C ARG A 62 11.58 -5.54 -1.60
N ARG A 63 12.86 -5.84 -1.84
CA ARG A 63 13.29 -6.46 -3.10
C ARG A 63 12.60 -7.80 -3.30
N ALA A 64 11.96 -7.99 -4.44
CA ALA A 64 11.22 -9.22 -4.78
C ALA A 64 12.06 -10.51 -4.62
N GLN A 65 13.38 -10.43 -4.89
CA GLN A 65 14.31 -11.56 -4.74
C GLN A 65 14.53 -12.01 -3.29
N THR A 66 14.13 -11.19 -2.30
CA THR A 66 14.26 -11.49 -0.87
C THR A 66 12.98 -12.07 -0.27
N LEU A 67 11.94 -12.25 -1.09
CA LEU A 67 10.70 -12.89 -0.67
C LEU A 67 10.91 -14.40 -0.61
N SER A 68 10.35 -15.03 0.42
CA SER A 68 10.20 -16.49 0.46
C SER A 68 9.27 -16.97 -0.66
N GLY A 69 9.40 -18.25 -1.03
CA GLY A 69 8.51 -18.85 -2.03
C GLY A 69 7.02 -18.73 -1.66
N GLY A 70 6.69 -18.85 -0.37
CA GLY A 70 5.32 -18.67 0.13
C GLY A 70 4.83 -17.23 0.02
N GLU A 71 5.66 -16.22 0.31
CA GLU A 71 5.31 -14.81 0.11
C GLU A 71 5.08 -14.50 -1.37
N ALA A 72 5.99 -14.90 -2.25
CA ALA A 72 5.87 -14.69 -3.68
C ALA A 72 4.59 -15.32 -4.26
N GLN A 73 4.22 -16.50 -3.78
CA GLN A 73 2.97 -17.16 -4.16
C GLN A 73 1.74 -16.36 -3.73
N ARG A 74 1.71 -15.87 -2.48
CA ARG A 74 0.58 -15.08 -1.96
C ARG A 74 0.46 -13.73 -2.64
N ILE A 75 1.57 -13.06 -2.97
CA ILE A 75 1.55 -11.85 -3.81
C ILE A 75 0.91 -12.15 -5.16
N ARG A 76 1.34 -13.24 -5.83
CA ARG A 76 0.77 -13.62 -7.13
C ARG A 76 -0.74 -13.81 -7.04
N LEU A 77 -1.21 -14.51 -5.99
CA LEU A 77 -2.64 -14.70 -5.73
C LEU A 77 -3.37 -13.37 -5.53
N ALA A 78 -2.81 -12.47 -4.71
CA ALA A 78 -3.38 -11.14 -4.45
C ALA A 78 -3.44 -10.25 -5.71
N THR A 79 -2.53 -10.44 -6.68
CA THR A 79 -2.51 -9.68 -7.94
C THR A 79 -3.36 -10.27 -9.08
N GLN A 80 -3.90 -11.48 -8.90
CA GLN A 80 -4.70 -12.20 -9.92
C GLN A 80 -6.21 -12.00 -9.79
N ILE A 81 -6.65 -11.26 -8.76
CA ILE A 81 -8.04 -10.88 -8.47
C ILE A 81 -8.21 -9.41 -8.86
#